data_AF-X0W154-F1
#
_entry.id   AF-X0W154-F1
#
_cell.length_a   1.000
_cell.length_b   1.000
_cell.length_c   1.000
_cell.angle_alpha   90.00
_cell.angle_beta   90.00
_cell.angle_gamma   90.00
#
_symmetry.space_group_name_H-M   'P 1'
#
loop_
_entity.id
_entity.type
_entity.pdbx_description
1 polymer ?
#
loop_
_entity_poly.entity_id
_entity_poly.type
_entity_poly.pdbx_seq_one_letter_code
_entity_poly.pdbx_strand_id
1 'polypeptide(L)'
;MEAVEQINSFKEFIDDEYKAQLAENVRKGKYFLYIEFDKLSKFDPDLTEDLLDSASETLKALDLALENITEKKGMIGRVTNLPESHKVMIRAIRGDQHYDKLCQVEGRVKSKSKVRPKITVAKYECPSCGNVISVLIFGEILKEPNKCGCGR
;
A
#
# COMPACT_ATOMS: atom_id res chain seq x y z
N MET A 1 9.23 -11.75 8.59
CA MET A 1 8.72 -12.98 7.91
C MET A 1 9.04 -12.93 6.42
N GLU A 2 8.98 -14.05 5.69
CA GLU A 2 9.04 -13.99 4.22
C GLU A 2 7.72 -13.44 3.64
N ALA A 3 7.77 -12.77 2.50
CA ALA A 3 6.59 -12.11 1.90
C ALA A 3 5.41 -13.07 1.66
N VAL A 4 5.68 -14.34 1.35
CA VAL A 4 4.65 -15.36 1.14
C VAL A 4 3.96 -15.73 2.45
N GLU A 5 4.71 -15.82 3.54
CA GLU A 5 4.20 -16.12 4.87
C GLU A 5 3.32 -14.98 5.37
N GLN A 6 3.74 -13.73 5.19
CA GLN A 6 2.93 -12.55 5.52
C GLN A 6 1.58 -12.57 4.80
N ILE A 7 1.57 -12.87 3.50
CA ILE A 7 0.33 -12.95 2.71
C ILE A 7 -0.60 -14.03 3.26
N ASN A 8 -0.06 -15.19 3.63
CA ASN A 8 -0.87 -16.29 4.15
C ASN A 8 -1.43 -15.98 5.55
N SER A 9 -0.61 -15.42 6.45
CA SER A 9 -1.04 -14.99 7.79
C SER A 9 -2.16 -13.93 7.69
N PHE A 10 -2.01 -12.94 6.79
CA PHE A 10 -3.08 -11.97 6.55
C PHE A 10 -4.36 -12.61 6.01
N LYS A 11 -4.27 -13.66 5.17
CA LYS A 11 -5.46 -14.34 4.67
C LYS A 11 -6.24 -15.01 5.79
N GLU A 12 -5.53 -15.76 6.64
CA GLU A 12 -6.12 -16.44 7.79
C GLU A 12 -6.79 -15.43 8.73
N PHE A 13 -6.09 -14.35 9.07
CA PHE A 13 -6.63 -13.27 9.89
C PHE A 13 -7.90 -12.64 9.31
N ILE A 14 -7.92 -12.36 8.00
CA ILE A 14 -9.08 -11.75 7.33
C ILE A 14 -10.27 -12.72 7.29
N ASP A 15 -10.02 -14.01 7.03
CA ASP A 15 -11.07 -15.03 7.00
C ASP A 15 -11.70 -15.24 8.38
N ASP A 16 -10.91 -15.16 9.45
CA ASP A 16 -11.39 -15.34 10.83
C ASP A 16 -12.16 -14.12 11.35
N GLU A 17 -11.59 -12.92 11.23
CA GLU A 17 -12.11 -11.72 11.91
C GLU A 17 -12.95 -10.80 11.01
N TYR A 18 -12.73 -10.80 9.68
CA TYR A 18 -13.24 -9.74 8.79
C TYR A 18 -14.06 -10.24 7.60
N LYS A 19 -14.27 -11.55 7.45
CA LYS A 19 -14.96 -12.16 6.31
C LYS A 19 -16.35 -11.57 6.04
N ALA A 20 -17.16 -11.36 7.08
CA ALA A 20 -18.49 -10.78 6.95
C ALA A 20 -18.43 -9.33 6.45
N GLN A 21 -17.54 -8.51 7.02
CA GLN A 21 -17.36 -7.11 6.64
C GLN A 21 -16.78 -6.98 5.24
N LEU A 22 -15.84 -7.85 4.87
CA LEU A 22 -15.26 -7.89 3.53
C LEU A 22 -16.32 -8.22 2.48
N ALA A 23 -17.13 -9.26 2.71
CA ALA A 23 -18.23 -9.63 1.82
C ALA A 23 -19.25 -8.48 1.65
N GLU A 24 -19.56 -7.75 2.72
CA GLU A 24 -20.43 -6.57 2.66
C GLU A 24 -19.81 -5.43 1.84
N ASN A 25 -18.53 -5.14 2.06
CA ASN A 25 -17.81 -4.10 1.32
C ASN A 25 -17.74 -4.43 -0.17
N VAL A 26 -17.46 -5.68 -0.52
CA VAL A 26 -17.45 -6.18 -1.91
C VAL A 26 -18.81 -6.01 -2.57
N ARG A 27 -19.91 -6.34 -1.85
CA ARG A 27 -21.29 -6.15 -2.34
C ARG A 27 -21.63 -4.68 -2.55
N LYS A 28 -21.15 -3.80 -1.67
CA LYS A 28 -21.32 -2.34 -1.78
C LYS A 28 -20.40 -1.68 -2.81
N GLY A 29 -19.54 -2.44 -3.49
CA GLY A 29 -18.58 -1.91 -4.47
C GLY A 29 -17.48 -1.06 -3.83
N LYS A 30 -17.19 -1.25 -2.54
CA LYS A 30 -16.07 -0.59 -1.86
C LYS A 30 -14.78 -1.36 -2.15
N TYR A 31 -13.68 -0.62 -2.23
CA TYR A 31 -12.34 -1.13 -2.55
C TYR A 31 -11.39 -1.07 -1.34
N PHE A 32 -11.94 -1.09 -0.12
CA PHE A 32 -11.12 -0.98 1.08
C PHE A 32 -11.69 -1.80 2.23
N LEU A 33 -10.81 -2.22 3.14
CA LEU A 33 -11.14 -2.83 4.41
C LEU A 33 -10.41 -2.09 5.54
N TYR A 34 -11.13 -1.76 6.61
CA TYR A 34 -10.51 -1.24 7.83
C TYR A 34 -10.12 -2.41 8.73
N ILE A 35 -8.88 -2.38 9.21
CA ILE A 35 -8.31 -3.39 10.11
C ILE A 35 -7.90 -2.69 11.40
N GLU A 36 -8.35 -3.21 12.53
CA GLU A 36 -7.95 -2.76 13.84
C GLU A 36 -6.59 -3.37 14.22
N PHE A 37 -5.63 -2.52 14.57
CA PHE A 37 -4.29 -2.93 14.97
C PHE A 37 -4.32 -3.86 16.20
N ASP A 38 -5.19 -3.58 17.18
CA ASP A 38 -5.31 -4.39 18.39
C ASP A 38 -5.71 -5.85 18.11
N LYS A 39 -6.51 -6.07 17.05
CA LYS A 39 -6.89 -7.43 16.63
C LYS A 39 -5.75 -8.13 15.91
N LEU A 40 -5.03 -7.40 15.06
CA LEU A 40 -3.86 -7.93 14.36
C LEU A 40 -2.76 -8.32 15.36
N SER A 41 -2.49 -7.47 16.34
CA SER A 41 -1.51 -7.70 17.40
C SER A 41 -1.84 -8.91 18.28
N LYS A 42 -3.13 -9.23 18.48
CA LYS A 42 -3.55 -10.44 19.20
C LYS A 42 -3.44 -11.72 18.37
N PHE A 43 -3.56 -11.60 17.06
CA PHE A 43 -3.50 -12.72 16.13
C PHE A 43 -2.04 -13.12 15.86
N ASP A 44 -1.23 -12.16 15.45
CA ASP A 44 0.17 -12.38 15.05
C ASP A 44 1.05 -11.18 15.46
N PRO A 45 1.79 -11.31 16.58
CA PRO A 45 2.73 -10.28 17.03
C PRO A 45 3.87 -10.03 16.04
N ASP A 46 4.38 -11.07 15.38
CA ASP A 46 5.52 -10.97 14.46
C ASP A 46 5.12 -10.17 13.21
N LEU A 47 3.93 -10.45 12.67
CA LEU A 47 3.35 -9.68 11.56
C LEU A 47 3.11 -8.21 11.93
N THR A 48 2.81 -7.97 13.21
CA THR A 48 2.59 -6.62 13.73
C THR A 48 3.90 -5.84 13.85
N GLU A 49 5.00 -6.49 14.27
CA GLU A 49 6.34 -5.90 14.26
C GLU A 49 6.79 -5.57 12.83
N ASP A 50 6.63 -6.51 11.90
CA ASP A 50 6.92 -6.32 10.47
C ASP A 50 6.11 -5.14 9.88
N LEU A 51 4.85 -4.97 10.29
CA LEU A 51 4.01 -3.84 9.87
C LEU A 51 4.54 -2.48 10.36
N LEU A 52 5.12 -2.45 11.57
CA LEU A 52 5.64 -1.23 12.17
C LEU A 52 7.00 -0.84 11.59
N ASP A 53 7.88 -1.81 11.36
CA ASP A 53 9.25 -1.57 10.89
C ASP A 53 9.40 -1.53 9.36
N SER A 54 8.61 -2.33 8.62
CA SER A 54 8.66 -2.44 7.15
C SER A 54 7.28 -2.20 6.52
N ALA A 55 6.71 -1.03 6.80
CA ALA A 55 5.32 -0.73 6.51
C ALA A 55 4.98 -0.84 5.02
N SER A 56 5.88 -0.43 4.12
CA SER A 56 5.61 -0.44 2.69
C SER A 56 5.50 -1.83 2.09
N GLU A 57 6.22 -2.82 2.62
CA GLU A 57 6.18 -4.21 2.16
C GLU A 57 4.99 -4.93 2.79
N THR A 58 4.82 -4.80 4.11
CA THR A 58 3.77 -5.47 4.86
C THR A 58 2.37 -5.00 4.43
N LEU A 59 2.18 -3.70 4.15
CA LEU A 59 0.90 -3.20 3.62
C LEU A 59 0.61 -3.72 2.19
N LYS A 60 1.64 -3.92 1.36
CA LYS A 60 1.45 -4.55 0.04
C LYS A 60 1.06 -6.01 0.18
N ALA A 61 1.66 -6.74 1.12
CA ALA A 61 1.27 -8.12 1.42
C ALA A 61 -0.20 -8.20 1.85
N LEU A 62 -0.66 -7.25 2.67
CA LEU A 62 -2.06 -7.11 3.05
C LEU A 62 -2.98 -6.83 1.85
N ASP A 63 -2.62 -5.88 0.98
CA ASP A 63 -3.40 -5.58 -0.22
C ASP A 63 -3.51 -6.82 -1.13
N LEU A 64 -2.39 -7.54 -1.34
CA LEU A 64 -2.37 -8.79 -2.12
C LEU A 64 -3.21 -9.89 -1.47
N ALA A 65 -3.22 -10.00 -0.13
CA ALA A 65 -4.08 -10.94 0.58
C ALA A 65 -5.57 -10.64 0.30
N LEU A 66 -5.97 -9.37 0.34
CA LEU A 66 -7.34 -8.94 0.02
C LEU A 66 -7.71 -9.18 -1.44
N GLU A 67 -6.81 -8.90 -2.38
CA GLU A 67 -7.03 -9.17 -3.80
C GLU A 67 -7.23 -10.67 -4.05
N ASN A 68 -6.45 -11.52 -3.39
CA ASN A 68 -6.55 -12.97 -3.50
C ASN A 68 -7.88 -13.51 -2.96
N ILE A 69 -8.36 -13.00 -1.82
CA ILE A 69 -9.64 -13.45 -1.22
C ILE A 69 -10.84 -12.98 -2.04
N THR A 70 -10.79 -11.74 -2.54
CA THR A 70 -11.94 -11.13 -3.22
C THR A 70 -11.97 -11.37 -4.73
N GLU A 71 -10.88 -11.91 -5.29
CA GLU A 71 -10.62 -12.01 -6.73
C GLU A 71 -10.77 -10.66 -7.47
N LYS A 72 -10.66 -9.54 -6.73
CA LYS A 72 -10.82 -8.18 -7.24
C LYS A 72 -9.53 -7.40 -7.01
N LYS A 73 -9.01 -6.83 -8.10
CA LYS A 73 -7.85 -5.94 -8.07
C LYS A 73 -8.19 -4.60 -7.43
N GLY A 74 -7.21 -4.00 -6.77
CA GLY A 74 -7.28 -2.66 -6.18
C GLY A 74 -7.97 -2.60 -4.81
N MET A 75 -8.09 -3.74 -4.11
CA MET A 75 -8.52 -3.74 -2.72
C MET A 75 -7.41 -3.22 -1.82
N ILE A 76 -7.74 -2.30 -0.91
CA ILE A 76 -6.77 -1.63 -0.04
C ILE A 76 -7.07 -1.92 1.43
N GLY A 77 -6.08 -2.48 2.14
CA GLY A 77 -6.11 -2.64 3.59
C GLY A 77 -5.74 -1.34 4.29
N ARG A 78 -6.56 -0.91 5.26
CA ARG A 78 -6.32 0.30 6.06
C ARG A 78 -6.24 -0.04 7.53
N VAL A 79 -5.05 0.05 8.09
CA VAL A 79 -4.84 -0.18 9.52
C VAL A 79 -5.28 1.06 10.31
N THR A 80 -6.00 0.81 11.40
CA THR A 80 -6.60 1.81 12.28
C THR A 80 -6.29 1.48 13.74
N ASN A 81 -6.43 2.47 14.62
CA ASN A 81 -6.17 2.37 16.06
C ASN A 81 -4.75 1.91 16.40
N LEU A 82 -3.74 2.56 15.82
CA LEU A 82 -2.37 2.36 16.28
C LEU A 82 -2.23 2.79 17.75
N PRO A 83 -1.38 2.12 18.53
CA PRO A 83 -1.16 2.46 19.93
C PRO A 83 -0.50 3.84 20.07
N GLU A 84 -0.79 4.54 21.17
CA GLU A 84 -0.26 5.89 21.42
C GLU A 84 1.27 5.95 21.47
N SER A 85 1.93 4.82 21.75
CA SER A 85 3.39 4.70 21.70
C SER A 85 3.98 5.01 20.32
N HIS A 86 3.20 4.81 19.24
CA HIS A 86 3.61 5.07 17.86
C HIS A 86 3.20 6.46 17.36
N LYS A 87 2.69 7.30 18.26
CA LYS A 87 2.35 8.68 17.98
C LYS A 87 3.61 9.54 18.00
N VAL A 88 3.98 10.05 16.83
CA VAL A 88 5.16 10.89 16.63
C VAL A 88 4.73 12.34 16.44
N MET A 89 5.37 13.25 17.18
CA MET A 89 5.18 14.68 16.93
C MET A 89 5.80 15.05 15.58
N ILE A 90 5.14 15.89 14.78
CA ILE A 90 5.64 16.34 13.46
C ILE A 90 7.10 16.83 13.54
N ARG A 91 7.46 17.53 14.63
CA ARG A 91 8.82 18.06 14.84
C ARG A 91 9.89 16.99 15.09
N ALA A 92 9.50 15.80 15.53
CA ALA A 92 10.38 14.68 15.87
C ALA A 92 10.62 13.73 14.70
N ILE A 93 9.86 13.84 13.60
CA ILE A 93 10.07 12.99 12.42
C ILE A 93 11.48 13.25 11.85
N ARG A 94 12.23 12.17 11.67
CA ARG A 94 13.60 12.14 11.13
C ARG A 94 13.74 11.01 10.13
N GLY A 95 14.53 11.24 9.09
CA GLY A 95 14.66 10.29 7.97
C GLY A 95 15.51 9.05 8.29
N ASP A 96 16.36 9.10 9.29
CA ASP A 96 17.13 7.94 9.76
C ASP A 96 16.31 6.98 10.63
N GLN A 97 15.43 7.53 11.47
CA GLN A 97 14.66 6.74 12.45
C GLN A 97 13.28 6.29 11.95
N HIS A 98 12.66 7.07 11.07
CA HIS A 98 11.26 6.85 10.65
C HIS A 98 11.12 6.50 9.17
N TYR A 99 12.21 6.19 8.48
CA TYR A 99 12.14 5.72 7.10
C TYR A 99 11.50 4.33 7.04
N ASP A 100 10.53 4.19 6.14
CA ASP A 100 9.73 2.98 5.93
C ASP A 100 8.96 2.43 7.15
N LYS A 101 8.90 3.21 8.24
CA LYS A 101 8.15 2.85 9.45
C LYS A 101 6.74 3.38 9.43
N LEU A 102 5.81 2.63 10.03
CA LEU A 102 4.44 3.09 10.20
C LEU A 102 4.36 4.10 11.35
N CYS A 103 3.99 5.34 11.04
CA CYS A 103 3.92 6.44 12.02
C CYS A 103 2.51 7.02 12.12
N GLN A 104 2.08 7.35 13.33
CA GLN A 104 0.85 8.10 13.58
C GLN A 104 1.19 9.55 13.94
N VAL A 105 0.52 10.51 13.30
CA VAL A 105 0.80 11.93 13.50
C VAL A 105 -0.50 12.69 13.71
N GLU A 106 -0.55 13.52 14.74
CA GLU A 106 -1.68 14.42 15.00
C GLU A 106 -1.34 15.86 14.61
N GLY A 107 -2.28 16.53 13.96
CA GLY A 107 -2.13 17.93 13.60
C GLY A 107 -3.39 18.53 12.98
N ARG A 108 -3.36 19.85 12.78
CA ARG A 108 -4.44 20.58 12.11
C ARG A 108 -4.10 20.80 10.64
N VAL A 109 -5.03 20.45 9.77
CA VAL A 109 -4.91 20.74 8.33
C VAL A 109 -4.97 22.26 8.11
N LYS A 110 -3.87 22.85 7.64
CA LYS A 110 -3.76 24.30 7.39
C LYS A 110 -4.41 24.73 6.07
N SER A 111 -4.18 23.97 5.01
CA SER A 111 -4.64 24.29 3.66
C SER A 111 -4.74 23.02 2.81
N LYS A 112 -5.66 23.02 1.84
CA LYS A 112 -5.86 21.92 0.89
C LYS A 112 -5.52 22.42 -0.52
N SER A 113 -4.67 21.70 -1.25
CA SER A 113 -4.39 21.98 -2.65
C SER A 113 -5.52 21.47 -3.56
N LYS A 114 -5.64 22.01 -4.78
CA LYS A 114 -6.55 21.47 -5.79
C LYS A 114 -6.05 20.10 -6.25
N VAL A 115 -6.99 19.19 -6.53
CA VAL A 115 -6.69 17.88 -7.09
C VAL A 115 -6.09 18.06 -8.48
N ARG A 116 -4.95 17.42 -8.74
CA ARG A 116 -4.30 17.37 -10.04
C ARG A 116 -4.16 15.90 -10.47
N PRO A 117 -4.40 15.57 -11.75
CA PRO A 117 -4.14 14.23 -12.24
C PRO A 117 -2.64 13.93 -12.18
N LYS A 118 -2.28 12.70 -11.82
CA LYS A 118 -0.90 12.22 -11.81
C LYS A 118 -0.75 11.13 -12.87
N ILE A 119 0.25 11.28 -13.73
CA ILE A 119 0.58 10.26 -14.73
C ILE A 119 1.19 9.06 -14.00
N THR A 120 0.57 7.89 -14.17
CA THR A 120 1.06 6.61 -13.60
C THR A 120 1.74 5.74 -14.67
N VAL A 121 1.26 5.84 -15.91
CA VAL A 121 1.76 5.10 -17.06
C VAL A 121 1.95 6.07 -18.22
N ALA A 122 3.16 6.11 -18.79
CA ALA A 122 3.41 6.79 -20.05
C ALA A 122 3.63 5.78 -21.16
N LYS A 123 3.06 6.06 -22.34
CA LYS A 123 3.28 5.28 -23.56
C LYS A 123 4.14 6.11 -24.50
N TYR A 124 5.28 5.57 -24.87
CA TYR A 124 6.22 6.20 -25.80
C TYR A 124 6.21 5.43 -27.12
N GLU A 125 6.29 6.14 -28.24
CA GLU A 125 6.39 5.55 -29.57
C GLU A 125 7.83 5.67 -30.07
N CYS A 126 8.41 4.56 -30.52
CA CYS A 126 9.74 4.56 -31.09
C CYS A 126 9.71 5.17 -32.51
N PRO A 127 10.46 6.25 -32.79
CA PRO A 127 10.45 6.90 -34.11
C PRO A 127 11.07 6.05 -35.22
N SER A 128 11.82 4.99 -34.89
CA SER A 128 12.47 4.12 -35.88
C SER A 128 11.60 2.93 -36.31
N CYS A 129 10.81 2.35 -35.41
CA CYS A 129 10.06 1.12 -35.69
C CYS A 129 8.56 1.18 -35.34
N GLY A 130 8.07 2.30 -34.80
CA GLY A 130 6.67 2.48 -34.41
C GLY A 130 6.25 1.66 -33.18
N ASN A 131 7.18 1.01 -32.48
CA ASN A 131 6.85 0.20 -31.31
C ASN A 131 6.40 1.09 -30.13
N VAL A 132 5.32 0.69 -29.45
CA VAL A 132 4.76 1.40 -28.29
C VAL A 132 5.27 0.79 -27.00
N ILE A 133 6.05 1.57 -26.25
CA ILE A 133 6.67 1.15 -24.98
C ILE A 133 5.90 1.77 -23.82
N SER A 134 5.37 0.94 -22.94
CA SER A 134 4.68 1.41 -21.72
C SER A 134 5.68 1.45 -20.56
N VAL A 135 5.86 2.63 -19.95
CA VAL A 135 6.76 2.86 -18.82
C VAL A 135 5.92 3.24 -17.59
N LEU A 136 6.13 2.52 -16.49
CA LEU A 136 5.55 2.85 -15.18
C LEU A 136 6.35 3.99 -14.55
N ILE A 137 5.65 5.04 -14.10
CA ILE A 137 6.27 6.25 -13.56
C ILE A 137 6.09 6.30 -12.05
N PHE A 138 7.20 6.18 -11.32
CA PHE A 138 7.27 6.33 -9.87
C PHE A 138 7.82 7.72 -9.54
N GLY A 139 7.00 8.76 -9.67
CA GLY A 139 7.40 10.13 -9.32
C GLY A 139 6.73 11.22 -10.13
N GLU A 140 7.31 12.42 -10.10
CA GLU A 140 6.90 13.57 -10.92
C GLU A 140 7.71 13.70 -12.22
N ILE A 141 8.85 13.03 -12.29
CA ILE A 141 9.76 13.10 -13.43
C ILE A 141 9.36 12.04 -14.44
N LEU A 142 9.01 12.48 -15.65
CA LEU A 142 8.81 11.60 -16.79
C LEU A 142 10.19 11.02 -17.19
N LYS A 143 10.32 9.69 -17.13
CA LYS A 143 11.48 8.98 -17.65
C LYS A 143 11.13 8.33 -18.97
N GLU A 144 11.94 8.60 -19.97
CA GLU A 144 11.87 7.94 -21.28
C GLU A 144 12.45 6.52 -21.18
N PRO A 145 12.00 5.58 -22.03
CA PRO A 145 12.57 4.25 -22.08
C PRO A 145 14.02 4.30 -22.57
N ASN A 146 14.92 3.59 -21.89
CA ASN A 146 16.34 3.62 -22.22
C ASN A 146 16.67 3.06 -23.61
N LYS A 147 15.93 2.04 -24.06
CA LYS A 147 16.09 1.38 -25.37
C LYS A 147 14.78 0.79 -25.85
N CYS A 148 14.57 0.80 -27.15
CA CYS A 148 13.55 0.02 -27.83
C CYS A 148 14.07 -1.39 -28.17
N GLY A 149 13.17 -2.37 -28.28
CA GLY A 149 13.49 -3.75 -28.70
C GLY A 149 14.13 -3.86 -30.09
N CYS A 150 14.08 -2.80 -30.92
CA CYS A 150 14.80 -2.73 -32.18
C CYS A 150 16.29 -2.34 -32.03
N GLY A 151 16.80 -2.20 -30.79
CA GLY A 151 18.20 -1.92 -30.49
C GLY A 151 18.59 -0.44 -30.47
N ARG A 152 17.62 0.48 -30.58
CA ARG A 152 17.81 1.93 -30.56
C ARG A 152 17.03 2.57 -29.42
#